data_AF-X1DCF5-F1
#
_entry.id   AF-X1DCF5-F1
#
_cell.length_a   1.000
_cell.length_b   1.000
_cell.length_c   1.000
_cell.angle_alpha   90.00
_cell.angle_beta   90.00
_cell.angle_gamma   90.00
#
_symmetry.space_group_name_H-M   'P 1'
#
loop_
_entity.id
_entity.type
_entity.pdbx_description
1 polymer ?
#
loop_
_entity_poly.entity_id
_entity_poly.type
_entity_poly.pdbx_seq_one_letter_code
_entity_poly.pdbx_strand_id
1 'polypeptide(L)'
;MVNKIMYQKIQHFKRKGFTKADIVRETGLNKRTVWKYYSMSEKKYSRYIEKVRYRTKIFEPYQPPILNLYKVNDFQKLEKSAVYDYLEEKLGSLPGTERSFRNYISFLIETEQLKFNSNKRIYYPVAELPYGKQLQIDFG
;
A
#
# COMPACT_ATOMS: atom_id res chain seq x y z
N MET A 1 3.58 -3.91 9.12
CA MET A 1 3.42 -3.15 10.38
C MET A 1 2.83 -4.10 11.41
N VAL A 2 3.27 -4.09 12.67
CA VAL A 2 2.82 -5.12 13.63
C VAL A 2 1.47 -4.72 14.21
N ASN A 3 0.45 -5.50 13.85
CA ASN A 3 -0.93 -5.28 14.26
C ASN A 3 -1.13 -5.59 15.76
N LYS A 4 -2.17 -5.03 16.39
CA LYS A 4 -2.49 -5.22 17.82
C LYS A 4 -2.56 -6.70 18.20
N ILE A 5 -3.12 -7.51 17.31
CA ILE A 5 -3.24 -8.98 17.46
C ILE A 5 -1.86 -9.63 17.61
N MET A 6 -0.86 -9.23 16.83
CA MET A 6 0.50 -9.79 16.90
C MET A 6 1.18 -9.42 18.22
N TYR A 7 1.05 -8.17 18.68
CA TYR A 7 1.57 -7.73 19.98
C TYR A 7 0.96 -8.54 21.13
N GLN A 8 -0.37 -8.68 21.14
CA GLN A 8 -1.09 -9.46 22.15
C GLN A 8 -0.67 -10.93 22.14
N LYS A 9 -0.50 -11.53 20.95
CA LYS A 9 -0.02 -12.91 20.80
C LYS A 9 1.38 -13.10 21.42
N ILE A 10 2.31 -12.18 21.18
CA ILE A 10 3.67 -12.21 21.78
C ILE A 10 3.58 -12.09 23.31
N GLN A 11 2.78 -11.14 23.83
CA GLN A 11 2.62 -10.96 25.28
C GLN A 11 1.90 -12.13 25.95
N HIS A 12 0.99 -12.81 25.25
CA HIS A 12 0.35 -14.03 25.71
C HIS A 12 1.36 -15.16 25.93
N PHE A 13 2.19 -15.46 24.92
CA PHE A 13 3.22 -16.49 25.06
C PHE A 13 4.28 -16.13 26.10
N LYS A 14 4.65 -14.85 26.20
CA LYS A 14 5.54 -14.38 27.28
C LYS A 14 4.97 -14.67 28.66
N ARG A 15 3.67 -14.40 28.88
CA ARG A 15 2.99 -14.70 30.16
C ARG A 15 2.92 -16.19 30.45
N LYS A 16 2.89 -17.04 29.41
CA LYS A 16 3.00 -18.50 29.52
C LYS A 16 4.43 -19.03 29.74
N GLY A 17 5.44 -18.16 29.82
CA GLY A 17 6.83 -18.55 30.07
C GLY A 17 7.64 -18.97 28.83
N PHE A 18 7.13 -18.72 27.62
CA PHE A 18 7.86 -19.08 26.39
C PHE A 18 9.09 -18.20 26.19
N THR A 19 10.17 -18.81 25.69
CA THR A 19 11.35 -18.05 25.30
C THR A 19 11.10 -17.26 24.01
N LYS A 20 11.91 -16.23 23.74
CA LYS A 20 11.82 -15.47 22.48
C LYS A 20 12.00 -16.36 21.24
N ALA A 21 12.81 -17.41 21.33
CA ALA A 21 13.05 -18.34 20.23
C ALA A 21 11.81 -19.21 19.95
N ASP A 22 11.15 -19.68 21.00
CA ASP A 22 9.94 -20.49 20.87
C ASP A 22 8.78 -19.66 20.34
N ILE A 23 8.65 -18.41 20.77
CA ILE A 23 7.65 -17.49 20.21
C ILE A 23 7.88 -17.29 18.71
N VAL A 24 9.12 -17.17 18.23
CA VAL A 24 9.40 -17.07 16.78
C VAL A 24 8.93 -18.33 16.05
N ARG A 25 9.23 -19.52 16.60
CA ARG A 25 8.82 -20.81 16.02
C ARG A 25 7.29 -20.97 15.98
N GLU A 26 6.61 -20.69 17.09
CA GLU A 26 5.15 -20.84 17.23
C GLU A 26 4.34 -19.80 16.45
N THR A 27 4.86 -18.56 16.33
CA THR A 27 4.12 -17.46 15.70
C THR A 27 4.49 -17.23 14.24
N GLY A 28 5.61 -17.80 13.76
CA GLY A 28 6.17 -17.53 12.43
C GLY A 28 6.62 -16.08 12.25
N LEU A 29 6.69 -15.29 13.33
CA LEU A 29 7.01 -13.86 13.25
C LEU A 29 8.51 -13.63 13.09
N ASN A 30 8.86 -12.54 12.39
CA ASN A 30 10.25 -12.13 12.26
C ASN A 30 10.92 -11.97 13.65
N LYS A 31 12.13 -12.53 13.80
CA LYS A 31 12.93 -12.48 15.02
C LYS A 31 13.05 -11.07 15.63
N ARG A 32 13.30 -10.04 14.81
CA ARG A 32 13.41 -8.64 15.28
C ARG A 32 12.08 -8.11 15.82
N THR A 33 10.97 -8.50 15.21
CA THR A 33 9.62 -8.17 15.69
C THR A 33 9.37 -8.78 17.05
N VAL A 34 9.59 -10.09 17.20
CA VAL A 34 9.38 -10.77 18.48
C VAL A 34 10.22 -10.13 19.58
N TRP A 35 11.51 -9.90 19.32
CA TRP A 35 12.41 -9.31 20.30
C TRP A 35 12.00 -7.91 20.73
N LYS A 36 11.63 -7.06 19.77
CA LYS A 36 11.17 -5.69 20.03
C LYS A 36 9.94 -5.68 20.92
N TYR A 37 8.91 -6.46 20.57
CA TYR A 37 7.63 -6.41 21.27
C TYR A 37 7.60 -7.22 22.55
N TYR A 38 8.41 -8.27 22.69
CA TYR A 38 8.55 -9.05 23.93
C TYR A 38 8.99 -8.17 25.11
N SER A 39 9.92 -7.24 24.88
CA SER A 39 10.43 -6.30 25.88
C SER A 39 9.61 -5.01 25.98
N MET A 40 8.58 -4.82 25.15
CA MET A 40 7.79 -3.60 25.11
C MET A 40 6.57 -3.70 26.03
N SER A 41 6.47 -2.78 27.00
CA SER A 41 5.27 -2.67 27.85
C SER A 41 4.07 -2.14 27.08
N GLU A 42 2.87 -2.42 27.59
CA GLU A 42 1.63 -1.99 26.95
C GLU A 42 1.55 -0.47 26.80
N LYS A 43 1.93 0.28 27.85
CA LYS A 43 2.00 1.77 27.79
C LYS A 43 2.98 2.27 26.72
N LYS A 44 4.09 1.56 26.47
CA LYS A 44 5.02 1.89 25.37
C LYS A 44 4.45 1.49 24.02
N TYR A 45 3.73 0.38 23.95
CA TYR A 45 3.06 -0.06 22.73
C TYR A 45 1.95 0.91 22.30
N SER A 46 1.09 1.36 23.22
CA SER A 46 0.04 2.34 22.92
C SER A 46 0.62 3.64 22.36
N ARG A 47 1.64 4.22 23.02
CA ARG A 47 2.35 5.40 22.52
C ARG A 47 3.03 5.17 21.16
N TYR A 48 3.59 3.97 20.95
CA TYR A 48 4.20 3.61 19.67
C TYR A 48 3.14 3.56 18.55
N ILE A 49 1.97 2.97 18.82
CA ILE A 49 0.89 2.89 17.84
C ILE A 49 0.31 4.26 17.55
N GLU A 50 0.12 5.13 18.54
CA GLU A 50 -0.28 6.52 18.31
C GLU A 50 0.72 7.23 17.38
N LYS A 51 2.01 7.17 17.71
CA LYS A 51 3.07 7.78 16.88
C LYS A 51 3.12 7.21 15.46
N VAL A 52 2.86 5.92 15.29
CA VAL A 52 2.89 5.26 13.98
C VAL A 52 1.61 5.50 13.18
N ARG A 53 0.45 5.60 13.84
CA ARG A 53 -0.84 5.97 13.22
C ARG A 53 -0.77 7.39 12.67
N TYR A 54 -0.22 8.32 13.44
CA TYR A 54 -0.06 9.72 13.05
C TYR A 54 1.33 10.01 12.48
N ARG A 55 1.89 9.11 11.67
CA ARG A 55 3.03 9.51 10.83
C ARG A 55 2.51 10.57 9.88
N THR A 56 3.00 11.80 10.05
CA THR A 56 2.77 12.91 9.12
C THR A 56 2.95 12.39 7.70
N LYS A 57 1.89 12.46 6.90
CA LYS A 57 1.96 12.04 5.52
C LYS A 57 2.72 13.16 4.81
N ILE A 58 3.97 12.91 4.45
CA ILE A 58 4.85 13.95 3.90
C ILE A 58 4.27 14.59 2.62
N PHE A 59 3.41 13.85 1.91
CA PHE A 59 2.69 14.31 0.72
C PHE A 59 1.30 14.91 0.99
N GLU A 60 0.89 15.08 2.25
CA GLU A 60 -0.39 15.70 2.62
C GLU A 60 -0.58 17.11 2.04
N PRO A 61 0.43 18.00 2.05
CA PRO A 61 0.33 19.30 1.39
C PRO A 61 0.12 19.20 -0.13
N TYR A 62 0.50 18.07 -0.73
CA TYR A 62 0.38 17.80 -2.16
C TYR A 62 -0.92 17.07 -2.50
N GLN A 63 -1.81 16.82 -1.54
CA GLN A 63 -3.10 16.19 -1.80
C GLN A 63 -3.94 16.98 -2.83
N PRO A 64 -4.09 18.32 -2.74
CA PRO A 64 -4.89 19.06 -3.72
C PRO A 64 -4.38 18.92 -5.16
N PRO A 65 -3.07 19.12 -5.48
CA PRO A 65 -2.59 18.96 -6.86
C PRO A 65 -2.69 17.50 -7.34
N ILE A 66 -2.47 16.52 -6.46
CA ILE A 66 -2.66 15.09 -6.80
C ILE A 66 -4.09 14.82 -7.22
N LEU A 67 -5.07 15.22 -6.40
CA LEU A 67 -6.49 14.98 -6.68
C LEU A 67 -6.95 15.74 -7.93
N ASN A 68 -6.45 16.96 -8.14
CA ASN A 68 -6.73 17.71 -9.35
C ASN A 68 -6.20 17.00 -10.60
N LEU A 69 -4.99 16.42 -10.55
CA LEU A 69 -4.42 15.66 -11.65
C LEU A 69 -5.27 14.43 -12.01
N TYR A 70 -5.74 13.67 -11.01
CA TYR A 70 -6.65 12.55 -11.29
C TYR A 70 -8.01 13.04 -11.81
N LYS A 71 -8.53 14.17 -11.31
CA LYS A 71 -9.79 14.75 -11.76
C LYS A 71 -9.74 15.16 -13.24
N VAL A 72 -8.67 15.79 -13.71
CA VAL A 72 -8.52 16.18 -15.13
C VAL A 72 -8.29 14.99 -16.07
N ASN A 73 -7.92 13.82 -15.51
CA ASN A 73 -7.76 12.57 -16.25
C ASN A 73 -8.95 11.62 -16.02
N ASP A 74 -10.14 12.15 -15.75
CA ASP A 74 -11.38 11.39 -15.54
C ASP A 74 -11.24 10.23 -14.53
N PHE A 75 -10.45 10.44 -13.48
CA PHE A 75 -10.12 9.43 -12.46
C PHE A 75 -9.66 8.09 -13.06
N GLN A 76 -8.98 8.11 -14.20
CA GLN A 76 -8.37 6.91 -14.77
C GLN A 76 -7.18 6.44 -13.90
N LYS A 77 -6.88 5.14 -13.97
CA LYS A 77 -5.68 4.59 -13.33
C LYS A 77 -4.45 5.04 -14.11
N LEU A 78 -3.75 6.03 -13.54
CA LEU A 78 -2.46 6.49 -14.04
C LEU A 78 -1.32 5.68 -13.39
N GLU A 79 -0.21 5.58 -14.12
CA GLU A 79 1.01 4.99 -13.60
C GLU A 79 1.62 5.93 -12.55
N LYS A 80 1.85 5.41 -11.34
CA LYS A 80 2.16 6.26 -10.17
C LYS A 80 3.54 6.93 -10.29
N SER A 81 4.46 6.35 -11.04
CA SER A 81 5.80 6.89 -11.32
C SER A 81 5.67 8.13 -12.21
N ALA A 82 4.97 8.01 -13.34
CA ALA A 82 4.69 9.13 -14.25
C ALA A 82 3.96 10.27 -13.54
N VAL A 83 3.04 9.97 -12.62
CA VAL A 83 2.38 11.00 -11.80
C VAL A 83 3.38 11.71 -10.87
N TYR A 84 4.32 10.97 -10.27
CA TYR A 84 5.36 11.55 -9.42
C TYR A 84 6.27 12.47 -10.23
N ASP A 85 6.77 11.99 -11.37
CA ASP A 85 7.67 12.74 -12.26
C ASP A 85 6.99 14.03 -12.75
N TYR A 86 5.74 13.94 -13.20
CA TYR A 86 4.94 15.11 -13.61
C TYR A 86 4.78 16.14 -12.49
N LEU A 87 4.53 15.70 -11.25
CA LEU A 87 4.39 16.61 -10.11
C LEU A 87 5.72 17.24 -9.73
N GLU A 88 6.83 16.50 -9.85
CA GLU A 88 8.18 17.02 -9.64
C GLU A 88 8.56 18.07 -10.68
N GLU A 89 8.24 17.84 -11.95
CA GLU A 89 8.47 18.83 -13.01
C GLU A 89 7.65 20.12 -12.80
N LYS A 90 6.41 20.00 -12.32
CA LYS A 90 5.50 21.15 -12.15
C LYS A 90 5.72 21.93 -10.86
N LEU A 91 6.05 21.24 -9.76
CA LEU A 91 6.11 21.83 -8.42
C LEU A 91 7.55 21.93 -7.89
N GLY A 92 8.53 21.38 -8.61
CA GLY A 92 9.92 21.24 -8.17
C GLY A 92 10.12 20.03 -7.25
N SER A 93 11.22 20.06 -6.49
CA SER A 93 11.64 18.96 -5.62
C SER A 93 10.51 18.56 -4.65
N LEU A 94 10.06 17.31 -4.76
CA LEU A 94 9.04 16.76 -3.90
C LEU A 94 9.61 16.35 -2.52
N PRO A 95 8.80 16.33 -1.46
CA PRO A 95 9.29 16.19 -0.08
C PRO A 95 9.67 14.76 0.32
N GLY A 96 9.61 13.79 -0.61
CA GLY A 96 9.92 12.40 -0.32
C GLY A 96 10.10 11.58 -1.59
N THR A 97 10.52 10.33 -1.39
CA THR A 97 10.78 9.40 -2.50
C THR A 97 9.50 8.94 -3.19
N GLU A 98 9.64 8.50 -4.44
CA GLU A 98 8.57 7.89 -5.25
C GLU A 98 7.90 6.70 -4.52
N ARG A 99 8.64 5.94 -3.71
CA ARG A 99 8.05 4.89 -2.84
C ARG A 99 7.08 5.49 -1.80
N SER A 100 7.44 6.59 -1.16
CA SER A 100 6.58 7.27 -0.20
C SER A 100 5.37 7.89 -0.88
N PHE A 101 5.53 8.38 -2.11
CA PHE A 101 4.43 8.87 -2.94
C PHE A 101 3.44 7.75 -3.29
N ARG A 102 3.93 6.60 -3.77
CA ARG A 102 3.10 5.41 -4.05
C ARG A 102 2.32 4.92 -2.83
N ASN A 103 2.94 4.96 -1.65
CA ASN A 103 2.27 4.66 -0.39
C ASN A 103 1.18 5.69 -0.06
N TYR A 104 1.43 6.96 -0.35
CA TYR A 104 0.45 8.03 -0.15
C TYR A 104 -0.76 7.90 -1.07
N ILE A 105 -0.56 7.64 -2.36
CA ILE A 105 -1.67 7.33 -3.30
C ILE A 105 -2.48 6.13 -2.81
N SER A 106 -1.80 5.07 -2.33
CA SER A 106 -2.49 3.89 -1.80
C SER A 106 -3.33 4.23 -0.56
N PHE A 107 -2.80 5.09 0.32
CA PHE A 107 -3.56 5.63 1.44
C PHE A 107 -4.81 6.41 0.99
N LEU A 108 -4.71 7.28 -0.02
CA LEU A 108 -5.87 8.02 -0.55
C LEU A 108 -6.96 7.08 -1.10
N ILE A 109 -6.57 5.94 -1.66
CA ILE A 109 -7.52 4.91 -2.16
C ILE A 109 -8.17 4.18 -0.98
N GLU A 110 -7.38 3.76 0.01
CA GLU A 110 -7.86 3.07 1.21
C GLU A 110 -8.80 3.94 2.06
N THR A 111 -8.59 5.26 2.08
CA THR A 111 -9.45 6.23 2.78
C THR A 111 -10.61 6.75 1.93
N GLU A 112 -10.84 6.17 0.75
CA GLU A 112 -11.89 6.56 -0.21
C GLU A 112 -11.79 8.00 -0.74
N GLN A 113 -10.68 8.68 -0.52
CA GLN A 113 -10.40 10.03 -1.02
C GLN A 113 -10.05 10.04 -2.52
N LEU A 114 -9.58 8.91 -3.06
CA LEU A 114 -9.32 8.70 -4.48
C LEU A 114 -10.00 7.40 -4.94
N LYS A 115 -11.00 7.53 -5.81
CA LYS A 115 -11.68 6.39 -6.46
C LYS A 115 -11.39 6.42 -7.94
N PHE A 116 -10.97 5.29 -8.49
CA PHE A 116 -10.73 5.18 -9.93
C PHE A 116 -11.99 4.76 -10.67
N ASN A 117 -12.18 5.31 -11.86
CA ASN A 117 -13.20 4.82 -12.77
C ASN A 117 -12.79 3.43 -13.28
N SER A 118 -13.56 2.42 -12.88
CA SER A 118 -13.41 1.06 -13.39
C SER A 118 -14.01 0.99 -14.79
N ASN A 119 -13.30 1.47 -15.79
CA ASN A 119 -13.63 1.16 -17.17
C ASN A 119 -13.28 -0.32 -17.40
N LYS A 120 -14.24 -1.21 -17.10
CA LYS A 120 -14.15 -2.59 -17.55
C LYS A 120 -14.14 -2.53 -19.08
N ARG A 121 -13.07 -3.01 -19.70
CA ARG A 121 -13.05 -3.20 -21.15
C ARG A 121 -14.15 -4.21 -21.48
N ILE A 122 -15.15 -3.76 -22.22
CA ILE A 122 -16.22 -4.62 -22.72
C ILE A 122 -15.71 -5.24 -24.02
N TYR A 123 -15.64 -6.56 -24.06
CA TYR A 123 -15.32 -7.31 -25.26
C TYR A 123 -16.63 -7.73 -25.92
N TYR A 124 -16.70 -7.62 -27.24
CA TYR A 124 -17.78 -8.15 -28.04
C TYR A 124 -17.23 -9.23 -28.97
N PRO A 125 -18.03 -10.25 -29.31
CA PRO A 125 -17.65 -11.20 -30.35
C PRO A 125 -17.41 -10.42 -31.65
N VAL A 126 -16.25 -10.65 -32.25
CA VAL A 126 -15.97 -10.18 -33.61
C VAL A 126 -16.72 -11.08 -34.57
N ALA A 127 -17.29 -10.53 -35.65
CA ALA A 127 -17.96 -11.32 -36.66
C ALA A 127 -17.01 -12.37 -37.25
N GLU A 128 -17.49 -13.61 -37.40
CA GLU A 128 -16.69 -14.69 -37.97
C GLU A 128 -16.32 -14.34 -39.42
N LEU A 129 -15.02 -14.40 -39.72
CA LEU A 129 -14.52 -14.24 -41.08
C LEU A 129 -14.51 -15.61 -41.78
N PRO A 130 -14.70 -15.66 -43.11
CA PRO A 130 -14.59 -16.89 -43.88
C PRO A 130 -13.24 -17.58 -43.69
N TYR A 131 -13.21 -18.90 -43.93
CA TYR A 131 -11.97 -19.68 -43.90
C TYR A 131 -10.85 -19.02 -44.71
N GLY A 132 -9.64 -18.99 -44.14
CA GLY A 132 -8.45 -18.40 -44.78
C GLY A 132 -8.35 -16.86 -44.73
N LYS A 133 -9.31 -16.15 -44.11
CA LYS A 133 -9.26 -14.69 -43.90
C LYS A 133 -8.79 -14.27 -42.51
N GLN A 134 -8.74 -15.19 -41.55
CA GLN A 134 -8.24 -14.96 -40.20
C GLN A 134 -7.34 -16.12 -39.76
N LEU A 135 -6.23 -15.79 -39.11
CA LEU A 135 -5.32 -16.72 -38.46
C LEU A 135 -5.04 -16.20 -37.05
N GLN A 136 -5.15 -17.06 -36.05
CA GLN A 136 -4.68 -16.78 -34.70
C GLN A 136 -3.29 -17.39 -34.54
N ILE A 137 -2.31 -16.56 -34.18
CA ILE A 137 -0.95 -16.99 -33.89
C ILE A 137 -0.77 -16.91 -32.38
N ASP A 138 -0.45 -18.03 -31.75
CA ASP A 138 -0.11 -18.10 -30.34
C ASP A 138 1.41 -18.25 -30.22
N PHE A 139 2.05 -17.29 -29.57
CA PHE A 139 3.48 -17.38 -29.22
C PHE A 139 3.51 -17.92 -27.80
N GLY A 140 3.51 -19.25 -27.68
CA GLY A 140 3.51 -19.96 -26.40
C GLY A 140 4.55 -19.45 -25.40
#